data_AF-A0A960YDJ8-F1
#
_entry.id   AF-A0A960YDJ8-F1
#
_cell.length_a   1.000
_cell.length_b   1.000
_cell.length_c   1.000
_cell.angle_alpha   90.00
_cell.angle_beta   90.00
_cell.angle_gamma   90.00
#
_symmetry.space_group_name_H-M   'P 1'
#
loop_
_entity.id
_entity.type
_entity.pdbx_description
1 polymer ?
#
loop_
_entity_poly.entity_id
_entity_poly.type
_entity_poly.pdbx_seq_one_letter_code
_entity_poly.pdbx_strand_id
1 'polypeptide(L)'
;MNRLESEGAARLLNKESIGNISKSLKTAIFKHLKKERLDPDAFHFLARAYFFDATEAGLDLNATFLLKQASGNKFNFNLSRNISLALTKMYKSALRARALVKDRHYSGLNRLFILLHETFEARKKKKYIMQELEEIDIDSIPSAYKKLYLWLHLYGISQSGKIEKFQKFENENQSLPVKQRIQFSERERAFLSGIVYFYNKDYIKSLSFLRKARTEKDLISLKAMKLEARIFYKQNLPDKAIHLLEDLYKQTEGKDSEILDIANRIFFDYPELKKKSELKDVKP
;
A
#
# COMPACT_ATOMS: atom_id res chain seq x y z
N MET A 1 4.96 37.28 4.16
CA MET A 1 6.05 36.36 4.56
C MET A 1 7.17 36.51 3.54
N ASN A 2 8.40 36.87 3.92
CA ASN A 2 9.50 36.92 2.94
C ASN A 2 9.72 35.50 2.41
N ARG A 3 10.00 35.35 1.11
CA ARG A 3 10.42 34.09 0.44
C ARG A 3 11.40 33.26 1.30
N LEU A 4 12.21 33.95 2.10
CA LEU A 4 13.18 33.45 3.08
C LEU A 4 12.58 32.65 4.26
N GLU A 5 11.37 32.93 4.74
CA GLU A 5 10.74 32.18 5.84
C GLU A 5 10.10 30.87 5.34
N SER A 6 9.51 30.88 4.13
CA SER A 6 9.07 29.65 3.45
C SER A 6 10.25 28.77 3.02
N GLU A 7 11.38 29.37 2.61
CA GLU A 7 12.62 28.65 2.34
C GLU A 7 13.29 28.15 3.62
N GLY A 8 13.22 28.91 4.72
CA GLY A 8 13.69 28.48 6.04
C GLY A 8 12.94 27.26 6.55
N ALA A 9 11.61 27.26 6.42
CA ALA A 9 10.76 26.11 6.70
C ALA A 9 11.06 24.91 5.77
N ALA A 10 11.30 25.16 4.48
CA ALA A 10 11.67 24.13 3.51
C ALA A 10 13.07 23.52 3.80
N ARG A 11 14.03 24.32 4.27
CA ARG A 11 15.37 23.86 4.69
C ARG A 11 15.30 22.98 5.93
N LEU A 12 14.39 23.27 6.87
CA LEU A 12 14.15 22.45 8.07
C LEU A 12 13.48 21.11 7.75
N LEU A 13 12.66 21.03 6.69
CA LEU A 13 12.06 19.76 6.26
C LEU A 13 13.00 18.87 5.44
N ASN A 14 14.12 19.41 4.95
CA ASN A 14 15.10 18.67 4.13
C ASN A 14 16.30 18.16 4.95
N LYS A 15 16.45 18.57 6.23
CA LYS A 15 17.56 18.18 7.11
C LYS A 15 17.02 17.53 8.38
N GLU A 16 16.99 16.20 8.38
CA GLU A 16 17.00 15.23 9.48
C GLU A 16 16.46 15.58 10.90
N SER A 17 15.65 14.64 11.44
CA SER A 17 15.02 14.52 12.78
C SER A 17 13.79 15.41 13.09
N ILE A 18 12.59 14.86 12.85
CA ILE A 18 11.37 15.64 12.51
C ILE A 18 10.35 15.82 13.66
N GLY A 19 10.49 15.12 14.80
CA GLY A 19 9.46 15.16 15.86
C GLY A 19 9.22 16.55 16.47
N ASN A 20 10.30 17.25 16.84
CA ASN A 20 10.19 18.61 17.40
C ASN A 20 10.04 19.69 16.31
N ILE A 21 10.45 19.39 15.07
CA ILE A 21 10.37 20.30 13.92
C ILE A 21 8.92 20.37 13.40
N SER A 22 8.17 19.26 13.42
CA SER A 22 6.77 19.24 12.94
C SER A 22 5.87 20.17 13.75
N LYS A 23 5.95 20.14 15.09
CA LYS A 23 5.06 20.94 15.96
C LYS A 23 5.33 22.45 15.87
N SER A 24 6.60 22.84 15.89
CA SER A 24 7.02 24.24 15.76
C SER A 24 6.68 24.80 14.37
N LEU A 25 6.94 24.02 13.31
CA LEU A 25 6.58 24.37 11.93
C LEU A 25 5.07 24.56 11.75
N LYS A 26 4.24 23.61 12.22
CA LYS A 26 2.78 23.75 12.15
C LYS A 26 2.29 25.01 12.87
N THR A 27 2.87 25.33 14.03
CA THR A 27 2.52 26.53 14.80
C THR A 27 2.83 27.81 14.02
N ALA A 28 4.00 27.89 13.39
CA ALA A 28 4.39 29.00 12.54
C ALA A 28 3.46 29.15 11.32
N ILE A 29 3.17 28.04 10.64
CA ILE A 29 2.24 28.00 9.50
C ILE A 29 0.83 28.46 9.91
N PHE A 30 0.30 28.00 11.05
CA PHE A 30 -1.00 28.45 11.53
C PHE A 30 -1.03 29.93 11.90
N LYS A 31 0.04 30.47 12.49
CA LYS A 31 0.17 31.91 12.77
C LYS A 31 0.17 32.72 11.48
N HIS A 32 0.82 32.22 10.43
CA HIS A 32 0.81 32.83 9.09
C HIS A 32 -0.58 32.77 8.45
N LEU A 33 -1.23 31.60 8.42
CA LEU A 33 -2.57 31.41 7.85
C LEU A 33 -3.66 32.24 8.56
N LYS A 34 -3.44 32.66 9.82
CA LYS A 34 -4.33 33.62 10.50
C LYS A 34 -4.30 35.01 9.85
N LYS A 35 -3.16 35.40 9.27
CA LYS A 35 -2.95 36.67 8.57
C LYS A 35 -3.25 36.55 7.07
N GLU A 36 -2.70 35.52 6.42
CA GLU A 36 -2.87 35.24 4.99
C GLU A 36 -3.63 33.92 4.81
N ARG A 37 -4.97 33.99 4.79
CA ARG A 37 -5.85 32.81 4.88
C ARG A 37 -5.81 31.87 3.67
N LEU A 38 -5.32 32.34 2.52
CA LEU A 38 -5.36 31.64 1.24
C LEU A 38 -3.96 31.50 0.62
N ASP A 39 -2.98 31.11 1.44
CA ASP A 39 -1.62 30.83 0.96
C ASP A 39 -1.46 29.34 0.55
N PRO A 40 -1.28 29.03 -0.75
CA PRO A 40 -1.09 27.65 -1.23
C PRO A 40 0.21 27.01 -0.72
N ASP A 41 1.27 27.79 -0.52
CA ASP A 41 2.56 27.30 -0.03
C ASP A 41 2.44 26.85 1.42
N ALA A 42 1.75 27.66 2.24
CA ALA A 42 1.45 27.33 3.63
C ALA A 42 0.64 26.03 3.75
N PHE A 43 -0.38 25.82 2.92
CA PHE A 43 -1.14 24.57 2.89
C PHE A 43 -0.31 23.38 2.38
N HIS A 44 0.59 23.59 1.42
CA HIS A 44 1.51 22.55 0.95
C HIS A 44 2.46 22.10 2.07
N PHE A 45 3.10 23.03 2.78
CA PHE A 45 3.98 22.68 3.90
C PHE A 45 3.23 22.03 5.06
N LEU A 46 1.98 22.43 5.28
CA LEU A 46 1.11 21.78 6.26
C LEU A 46 0.82 20.31 5.89
N ALA A 47 0.58 20.03 4.60
CA ALA A 47 0.40 18.66 4.11
C ALA A 47 1.66 17.81 4.37
N ARG A 48 2.85 18.36 4.08
CA ARG A 48 4.14 17.70 4.36
C ARG A 48 4.30 17.39 5.85
N ALA A 49 4.00 18.34 6.73
CA ALA A 49 4.08 18.14 8.18
C ALA A 49 3.16 17.01 8.66
N TYR A 50 1.93 16.93 8.13
CA TYR A 50 1.00 15.86 8.48
C TYR A 50 1.40 14.50 7.90
N PHE A 51 2.06 14.44 6.75
CA PHE A 51 2.66 13.19 6.28
C PHE A 51 3.70 12.68 7.28
N PHE A 52 4.55 13.56 7.80
CA PHE A 52 5.53 13.18 8.83
C PHE A 52 4.87 12.73 10.13
N ASP A 53 3.82 13.43 10.59
CA ASP A 53 3.04 12.97 11.76
C ASP A 53 2.51 11.54 11.56
N ALA A 54 2.06 11.20 10.34
CA ALA A 54 1.59 9.85 10.03
C ALA A 54 2.74 8.83 10.12
N THR A 55 3.93 9.17 9.58
CA THR A 55 5.10 8.29 9.67
C THR A 55 5.59 8.11 11.11
N GLU A 56 5.58 9.16 11.92
CA GLU A 56 5.92 9.10 13.35
C GLU A 56 4.91 8.29 14.15
N ALA A 57 3.64 8.32 13.74
CA ALA A 57 2.58 7.48 14.30
C ALA A 57 2.65 6.01 13.82
N GLY A 58 3.67 5.63 13.04
CA GLY A 58 3.93 4.25 12.62
C GLY A 58 3.48 3.90 11.20
N LEU A 59 3.15 4.89 10.35
CA LEU A 59 2.93 4.63 8.93
C LEU A 59 4.26 4.27 8.25
N ASP A 60 4.48 2.99 7.98
CA ASP A 60 5.63 2.52 7.20
C ASP A 60 5.21 2.07 5.80
N LEU A 61 5.65 2.80 4.78
CA LEU A 61 5.41 2.51 3.38
C LEU A 61 6.46 1.53 2.84
N ASN A 62 6.57 0.36 3.47
CA ASN A 62 7.46 -0.73 3.06
C ASN A 62 6.68 -1.87 2.35
N ALA A 63 7.42 -2.86 1.85
CA ALA A 63 6.85 -4.04 1.19
C ALA A 63 5.96 -4.83 2.16
N THR A 64 6.45 -5.17 3.35
CA THR A 64 5.71 -5.86 4.41
C THR A 64 4.35 -5.23 4.70
N PHE A 65 4.27 -3.90 4.74
CA PHE A 65 3.04 -3.18 4.96
C PHE A 65 2.07 -3.43 3.82
N LEU A 66 2.50 -3.31 2.55
CA LEU A 66 1.63 -3.67 1.43
C LEU A 66 1.19 -5.14 1.49
N LEU A 67 2.10 -6.04 1.82
CA LEU A 67 1.82 -7.47 1.91
C LEU A 67 0.83 -7.80 3.01
N LYS A 68 0.95 -7.18 4.19
CA LYS A 68 -0.02 -7.30 5.30
C LYS A 68 -1.43 -6.95 4.86
N GLN A 69 -1.56 -5.95 4.01
CA GLN A 69 -2.85 -5.43 3.59
C GLN A 69 -3.46 -6.24 2.44
N ALA A 70 -2.68 -7.02 1.69
CA ALA A 70 -3.17 -7.90 0.64
C ALA A 70 -3.99 -9.06 1.22
N SER A 71 -5.31 -8.94 1.30
CA SER A 71 -6.23 -10.04 1.67
C SER A 71 -7.14 -10.34 0.48
N GLY A 72 -6.86 -11.46 -0.17
CA GLY A 72 -7.50 -11.82 -1.43
C GLY A 72 -7.51 -10.73 -2.51
N ASN A 73 -8.71 -10.26 -2.85
CA ASN A 73 -8.92 -9.29 -3.93
C ASN A 73 -8.99 -7.83 -3.41
N LYS A 74 -8.82 -7.61 -2.10
CA LYS A 74 -8.96 -6.28 -1.47
C LYS A 74 -7.72 -5.95 -0.65
N PHE A 75 -7.44 -4.65 -0.55
CA PHE A 75 -6.55 -4.15 0.49
C PHE A 75 -7.44 -3.60 1.61
N ASN A 76 -7.26 -4.06 2.84
CA ASN A 76 -8.06 -3.61 3.98
C ASN A 76 -7.18 -2.91 5.01
N PHE A 77 -6.99 -1.61 4.85
CA PHE A 77 -6.11 -0.83 5.69
C PHE A 77 -6.74 -0.53 7.06
N ASN A 78 -6.42 -1.33 8.07
CA ASN A 78 -6.74 -1.02 9.46
C ASN A 78 -5.66 -0.12 10.07
N LEU A 79 -5.83 1.20 9.92
CA LEU A 79 -4.89 2.20 10.43
C LEU A 79 -5.25 2.63 11.86
N SER A 80 -4.23 2.92 12.66
CA SER A 80 -4.45 3.51 13.99
C SER A 80 -5.11 4.89 13.86
N ARG A 81 -5.88 5.29 14.88
CA ARG A 81 -6.58 6.60 14.91
C ARG A 81 -5.63 7.77 14.63
N ASN A 82 -4.40 7.70 15.13
CA ASN A 82 -3.40 8.75 14.96
C ASN A 82 -2.95 8.86 13.50
N ILE A 83 -2.67 7.72 12.84
CA ILE A 83 -2.32 7.69 11.41
C ILE A 83 -3.49 8.22 10.57
N SER A 84 -4.70 7.72 10.81
CA SER A 84 -5.90 8.15 10.05
C SER A 84 -6.17 9.64 10.17
N LEU A 85 -6.01 10.22 11.37
CA LEU A 85 -6.18 11.65 11.59
C LEU A 85 -5.11 12.46 10.85
N ALA A 86 -3.85 12.03 10.89
CA ALA A 86 -2.75 12.69 10.20
C ALA A 86 -2.97 12.66 8.68
N LEU A 87 -3.32 11.50 8.11
CA LEU A 87 -3.63 11.36 6.68
C LEU A 87 -4.82 12.21 6.25
N THR A 88 -5.87 12.30 7.07
CA THR A 88 -7.03 13.16 6.77
C THR A 88 -6.64 14.63 6.72
N LYS A 89 -5.82 15.10 7.66
CA LYS A 89 -5.35 16.48 7.71
C LYS A 89 -4.37 16.79 6.57
N MET A 90 -3.49 15.85 6.23
CA MET A 90 -2.62 15.89 5.05
C MET A 90 -3.45 16.06 3.78
N TYR A 91 -4.44 15.19 3.56
CA TYR A 91 -5.35 15.22 2.41
C TYR A 91 -6.05 16.58 2.26
N LYS A 92 -6.68 17.08 3.33
CA LYS A 92 -7.38 18.37 3.31
C LYS A 92 -6.43 19.54 2.98
N SER A 93 -5.19 19.49 3.47
CA SER A 93 -4.19 20.53 3.22
C SER A 93 -3.67 20.48 1.78
N ALA A 94 -3.38 19.28 1.27
CA ALA A 94 -2.98 19.08 -0.13
C ALA A 94 -4.07 19.50 -1.12
N LEU A 95 -5.33 19.18 -0.83
CA LEU A 95 -6.48 19.64 -1.62
C LEU A 95 -6.59 21.17 -1.65
N ARG A 96 -6.46 21.84 -0.50
CA ARG A 96 -6.52 23.31 -0.42
C ARG A 96 -5.39 23.95 -1.21
N ALA A 97 -4.16 23.45 -1.06
CA ALA A 97 -3.01 23.94 -1.82
C ALA A 97 -3.26 23.85 -3.34
N ARG A 98 -3.77 22.70 -3.81
CA ARG A 98 -4.08 22.46 -5.23
C ARG A 98 -5.27 23.28 -5.74
N ALA A 99 -6.28 23.50 -4.90
CA ALA A 99 -7.45 24.29 -5.27
C ALA A 99 -7.10 25.78 -5.47
N LEU A 100 -6.13 26.28 -4.71
CA LEU A 100 -5.66 27.66 -4.81
C LEU A 100 -4.73 27.87 -5.99
N VAL A 101 -3.86 26.91 -6.31
CA VAL A 101 -2.98 26.96 -7.50
C VAL A 101 -2.74 25.56 -8.06
N LYS A 102 -3.07 25.36 -9.34
CA LYS A 102 -2.93 24.06 -10.02
C LYS A 102 -1.51 23.81 -10.54
N ASP A 103 -0.82 24.83 -11.04
CA ASP A 103 0.44 24.69 -11.81
C ASP A 103 1.68 25.17 -11.04
N ARG A 104 1.87 24.68 -9.81
CA ARG A 104 3.09 24.91 -9.00
C ARG A 104 4.05 23.72 -9.08
N HIS A 105 5.32 23.97 -8.81
CA HIS A 105 6.38 22.95 -8.76
C HIS A 105 6.10 21.78 -7.78
N TYR A 106 5.25 21.99 -6.77
CA TYR A 106 4.83 20.94 -5.81
C TYR A 106 3.48 20.28 -6.14
N SER A 107 2.90 20.57 -7.31
CA SER A 107 1.61 20.01 -7.75
C SER A 107 1.64 18.48 -7.74
N GLY A 108 2.73 17.88 -8.20
CA GLY A 108 2.96 16.42 -8.17
C GLY A 108 2.93 15.84 -6.75
N LEU A 109 3.63 16.47 -5.80
CA LEU A 109 3.66 15.99 -4.42
C LEU A 109 2.30 16.14 -3.70
N ASN A 110 1.58 17.25 -3.93
CA ASN A 110 0.22 17.38 -3.40
C ASN A 110 -0.71 16.31 -4.00
N ARG A 111 -0.55 15.99 -5.29
CA ARG A 111 -1.30 14.90 -5.92
C ARG A 111 -0.97 13.54 -5.31
N LEU A 112 0.30 13.27 -5.00
CA LEU A 112 0.69 12.05 -4.27
C LEU A 112 0.01 11.93 -2.90
N PHE A 113 -0.03 13.00 -2.11
CA PHE A 113 -0.72 12.97 -0.81
C PHE A 113 -2.22 12.73 -0.95
N ILE A 114 -2.84 13.28 -1.99
CA ILE A 114 -4.25 13.03 -2.31
C ILE A 114 -4.46 11.54 -2.63
N LEU A 115 -3.66 10.99 -3.56
CA LEU A 115 -3.74 9.59 -3.96
C LEU A 115 -3.46 8.62 -2.80
N LEU A 116 -2.55 8.96 -1.90
CA LEU A 116 -2.26 8.16 -0.71
C LEU A 116 -3.50 8.01 0.18
N HIS A 117 -4.16 9.12 0.51
CA HIS A 117 -5.38 9.08 1.32
C HIS A 117 -6.53 8.36 0.61
N GLU A 118 -6.72 8.60 -0.70
CA GLU A 118 -7.74 7.89 -1.49
C GLU A 118 -7.50 6.37 -1.55
N THR A 119 -6.22 5.96 -1.54
CA THR A 119 -5.81 4.55 -1.48
C THR A 119 -6.20 3.92 -0.15
N PHE A 120 -5.89 4.59 0.97
CA PHE A 120 -6.21 4.11 2.31
C PHE A 120 -7.71 4.01 2.58
N GLU A 121 -8.47 4.99 2.11
CA GLU A 121 -9.92 5.03 2.28
C GLU A 121 -10.68 4.15 1.27
N ALA A 122 -9.97 3.48 0.34
CA ALA A 122 -10.55 2.71 -0.76
C ALA A 122 -11.62 3.48 -1.57
N ARG A 123 -11.53 4.80 -1.62
CA ARG A 123 -12.53 5.69 -2.29
C ARG A 123 -12.45 5.59 -3.80
N LYS A 124 -11.27 5.26 -4.32
CA LYS A 124 -11.00 5.24 -5.77
C LYS A 124 -10.63 3.83 -6.22
N LYS A 125 -11.12 3.43 -7.40
CA LYS A 125 -10.70 2.16 -8.01
C LYS A 125 -9.21 2.24 -8.36
N LYS A 126 -8.48 1.16 -8.13
CA LYS A 126 -7.02 1.05 -8.36
C LYS A 126 -6.57 1.51 -9.74
N LYS A 127 -7.35 1.20 -10.78
CA LYS A 127 -7.04 1.63 -12.16
C LYS A 127 -6.91 3.15 -12.30
N TYR A 128 -7.75 3.92 -11.60
CA TYR A 128 -7.72 5.38 -11.65
C TYR A 128 -6.58 5.93 -10.78
N ILE A 129 -6.28 5.29 -9.65
CA ILE A 129 -5.11 5.64 -8.83
C ILE A 129 -3.84 5.50 -9.68
N MET A 130 -3.73 4.41 -10.44
CA MET A 130 -2.60 4.17 -11.35
C MET A 130 -2.51 5.17 -12.49
N GLN A 131 -3.64 5.47 -13.16
CA GLN A 131 -3.66 6.48 -14.23
C GLN A 131 -3.18 7.84 -13.72
N GLU A 132 -3.67 8.28 -12.56
CA GLU A 132 -3.25 9.55 -12.00
C GLU A 132 -1.81 9.56 -11.45
N LEU A 133 -1.31 8.39 -11.02
CA LEU A 133 0.07 8.24 -10.60
C LEU A 133 1.03 8.34 -11.80
N GLU A 134 0.67 7.74 -12.94
CA GLU A 134 1.46 7.79 -14.19
C GLU A 134 1.56 9.21 -14.78
N GLU A 135 0.65 10.12 -14.43
CA GLU A 135 0.70 11.54 -14.79
C GLU A 135 1.67 12.37 -13.92
N ILE A 136 2.19 11.80 -12.83
CA ILE A 136 3.14 12.49 -11.95
C ILE A 136 4.56 12.19 -12.42
N ASP A 137 5.28 13.25 -12.80
CA ASP A 137 6.72 13.16 -13.05
C ASP A 137 7.48 12.83 -11.75
N ILE A 138 8.08 11.64 -11.69
CA ILE A 138 8.83 11.15 -10.53
C ILE A 138 10.06 12.02 -10.22
N ASP A 139 10.64 12.67 -11.23
CA ASP A 139 11.83 13.50 -11.04
C ASP A 139 11.49 14.85 -10.40
N SER A 140 10.24 15.30 -10.53
CA SER A 140 9.71 16.45 -9.79
C SER A 140 9.48 16.17 -8.30
N ILE A 141 9.51 14.89 -7.87
CA ILE A 141 9.22 14.50 -6.49
C ILE A 141 10.49 14.58 -5.63
N PRO A 142 10.47 15.33 -4.50
CA PRO A 142 11.62 15.40 -3.61
C PRO A 142 11.98 14.01 -3.08
N SER A 143 13.28 13.75 -2.92
CA SER A 143 13.83 12.43 -2.54
C SER A 143 13.17 11.80 -1.31
N ALA A 144 12.77 12.60 -0.32
CA ALA A 144 12.09 12.14 0.89
C ALA A 144 10.72 11.47 0.62
N TYR A 145 10.10 11.75 -0.52
CA TYR A 145 8.78 11.25 -0.92
C TYR A 145 8.83 10.27 -2.09
N LYS A 146 10.01 9.98 -2.66
CA LYS A 146 10.14 8.99 -3.74
C LYS A 146 9.67 7.60 -3.29
N LYS A 147 9.95 7.20 -2.05
CA LYS A 147 9.45 5.94 -1.47
C LYS A 147 7.91 5.87 -1.47
N LEU A 148 7.22 6.99 -1.21
CA LEU A 148 5.76 7.08 -1.29
C LEU A 148 5.25 6.84 -2.71
N TYR A 149 5.87 7.50 -3.70
CA TYR A 149 5.54 7.29 -5.12
C TYR A 149 5.69 5.80 -5.49
N LEU A 150 6.84 5.20 -5.17
CA LEU A 150 7.10 3.79 -5.46
C LEU A 150 6.11 2.86 -4.76
N TRP A 151 5.69 3.20 -3.53
CA TRP A 151 4.76 2.38 -2.78
C TRP A 151 3.36 2.38 -3.40
N LEU A 152 2.89 3.55 -3.85
CA LEU A 152 1.64 3.65 -4.61
C LEU A 152 1.74 2.94 -5.97
N HIS A 153 2.89 3.01 -6.62
CA HIS A 153 3.14 2.31 -7.88
C HIS A 153 3.06 0.80 -7.67
N LEU A 154 3.77 0.29 -6.66
CA LEU A 154 3.74 -1.12 -6.26
C LEU A 154 2.32 -1.59 -5.88
N TYR A 155 1.60 -0.79 -5.09
CA TYR A 155 0.20 -1.05 -4.73
C TYR A 155 -0.66 -1.29 -5.98
N GLY A 156 -0.53 -0.44 -7.00
CA GLY A 156 -1.36 -0.53 -8.19
C GLY A 156 -0.93 -1.62 -9.18
N ILE A 157 0.37 -1.89 -9.33
CA ILE A 157 0.85 -2.94 -10.26
C ILE A 157 0.69 -4.34 -9.69
N SER A 158 0.77 -4.52 -8.36
CA SER A 158 0.78 -5.84 -7.71
C SER A 158 -0.41 -6.72 -8.10
N GLN A 159 -1.60 -6.15 -8.28
CA GLN A 159 -2.82 -6.87 -8.66
C GLN A 159 -3.28 -6.57 -10.10
N SER A 160 -2.40 -5.99 -10.93
CA SER A 160 -2.75 -5.61 -12.30
C SER A 160 -2.62 -6.75 -13.32
N GLY A 161 -1.86 -7.80 -13.00
CA GLY A 161 -1.47 -8.84 -13.95
C GLY A 161 -0.46 -8.41 -15.01
N LYS A 162 -0.01 -7.14 -15.03
CA LYS A 162 0.91 -6.61 -16.03
C LYS A 162 2.36 -6.93 -15.65
N ILE A 163 2.85 -8.10 -16.06
CA ILE A 163 4.19 -8.61 -15.72
C ILE A 163 5.29 -7.62 -16.14
N GLU A 164 5.22 -7.08 -17.35
CA GLU A 164 6.20 -6.13 -17.88
C GLU A 164 6.27 -4.85 -17.02
N LYS A 165 5.12 -4.33 -16.56
CA LYS A 165 5.08 -3.17 -15.65
C LYS A 165 5.72 -3.49 -14.30
N PHE A 166 5.51 -4.70 -13.78
CA PHE A 166 6.14 -5.13 -12.53
C PHE A 166 7.66 -5.28 -12.67
N GLN A 167 8.15 -5.84 -13.77
CA GLN A 167 9.59 -5.94 -14.06
C GLN A 167 10.23 -4.56 -14.24
N LYS A 168 9.55 -3.65 -14.97
CA LYS A 168 9.99 -2.26 -15.11
C LYS A 168 10.10 -1.58 -13.75
N PHE A 169 9.07 -1.72 -12.91
CA PHE A 169 9.10 -1.21 -11.53
C PHE A 169 10.27 -1.77 -10.72
N GLU A 170 10.54 -3.07 -10.77
CA GLU A 170 11.67 -3.67 -10.04
C GLU A 170 13.01 -3.08 -10.48
N ASN A 171 13.21 -2.89 -11.79
CA ASN A 171 14.43 -2.30 -12.34
C ASN A 171 14.58 -0.83 -11.90
N GLU A 172 13.51 -0.04 -12.02
CA GLU A 172 13.47 1.35 -11.57
C GLU A 172 13.76 1.46 -10.07
N ASN A 173 13.11 0.64 -9.25
CA ASN A 173 13.30 0.58 -7.80
C ASN A 173 14.74 0.20 -7.42
N GLN A 174 15.37 -0.73 -8.14
CA GLN A 174 16.76 -1.14 -7.87
C GLN A 174 17.77 -0.06 -8.21
N SER A 175 17.49 0.76 -9.23
CA SER A 175 18.37 1.84 -9.68
C SER A 175 18.45 3.01 -8.69
N LEU A 176 17.48 3.12 -7.77
CA LEU A 176 17.42 4.20 -6.78
C LEU A 176 18.34 3.96 -5.56
N PRO A 177 18.81 5.04 -4.89
CA PRO A 177 19.56 4.93 -3.65
C PRO A 177 18.80 4.14 -2.57
N VAL A 178 19.53 3.43 -1.70
CA VAL A 178 18.98 2.54 -0.66
C VAL A 178 17.92 3.20 0.22
N LYS A 179 18.10 4.48 0.57
CA LYS A 179 17.16 5.27 1.40
C LYS A 179 15.87 5.68 0.66
N GLN A 180 15.86 5.63 -0.68
CA GLN A 180 14.76 6.10 -1.53
C GLN A 180 13.94 4.95 -2.13
N ARG A 181 14.52 3.76 -2.23
CA ARG A 181 13.86 2.56 -2.78
C ARG A 181 13.05 1.79 -1.74
N ILE A 182 12.12 0.98 -2.22
CA ILE A 182 11.49 -0.09 -1.43
C ILE A 182 12.46 -1.26 -1.37
N GLN A 183 12.81 -1.66 -0.15
CA GLN A 183 13.62 -2.86 0.05
C GLN A 183 12.72 -4.08 0.09
N PHE A 184 13.07 -5.07 -0.71
CA PHE A 184 12.44 -6.38 -0.74
C PHE A 184 13.47 -7.41 -0.30
N SER A 185 13.08 -8.29 0.61
CA SER A 185 13.71 -9.60 0.72
C SER A 185 13.38 -10.43 -0.54
N GLU A 186 14.19 -11.46 -0.80
CA GLU A 186 13.91 -12.39 -1.90
C GLU A 186 12.54 -13.04 -1.78
N ARG A 187 12.10 -13.32 -0.54
CA ARG A 187 10.80 -13.90 -0.23
C ARG A 187 9.66 -12.96 -0.57
N GLU A 188 9.75 -11.68 -0.19
CA GLU A 188 8.74 -10.68 -0.54
C GLU A 188 8.65 -10.47 -2.04
N ARG A 189 9.79 -10.42 -2.73
CA ARG A 189 9.84 -10.34 -4.19
C ARG A 189 9.21 -11.56 -4.85
N ALA A 190 9.50 -12.76 -4.36
CA ALA A 190 8.88 -14.00 -4.85
C ALA A 190 7.36 -13.97 -4.62
N PHE A 191 6.91 -13.56 -3.44
CA PHE A 191 5.47 -13.47 -3.15
C PHE A 191 4.77 -12.44 -4.06
N LEU A 192 5.31 -11.25 -4.24
CA LEU A 192 4.78 -10.23 -5.16
C LEU A 192 4.74 -10.73 -6.60
N SER A 193 5.79 -11.41 -7.05
CA SER A 193 5.83 -12.04 -8.37
C SER A 193 4.71 -13.07 -8.51
N GLY A 194 4.51 -13.91 -7.49
CA GLY A 194 3.40 -14.86 -7.42
C GLY A 194 2.04 -14.18 -7.58
N ILE A 195 1.79 -13.08 -6.87
CA ILE A 195 0.55 -12.30 -7.02
C ILE A 195 0.40 -11.78 -8.45
N VAL A 196 1.43 -11.18 -9.05
CA VAL A 196 1.33 -10.61 -10.40
C VAL A 196 1.01 -11.70 -11.43
N TYR A 197 1.68 -12.86 -11.36
CA TYR A 197 1.40 -13.99 -12.25
C TYR A 197 0.01 -14.60 -12.02
N PHE A 198 -0.47 -14.64 -10.78
CA PHE A 198 -1.85 -15.05 -10.48
C PHE A 198 -2.88 -14.18 -11.21
N TYR A 199 -2.74 -12.85 -11.15
CA TYR A 199 -3.64 -11.93 -11.85
C TYR A 199 -3.47 -11.97 -13.37
N ASN A 200 -2.29 -12.37 -13.87
CA ASN A 200 -2.06 -12.66 -15.29
C ASN A 200 -2.65 -14.02 -15.74
N LYS A 201 -3.21 -14.82 -14.82
CA LYS A 201 -3.71 -16.19 -15.06
C LYS A 201 -2.63 -17.21 -15.44
N ASP A 202 -1.34 -16.89 -15.27
CA ASP A 202 -0.25 -17.86 -15.39
C ASP A 202 -0.05 -18.54 -14.04
N TYR A 203 -0.94 -19.49 -13.76
CA TYR A 203 -0.99 -20.19 -12.48
C TYR A 203 0.25 -21.05 -12.23
N ILE A 204 0.90 -21.58 -13.27
CA ILE A 204 2.11 -22.40 -13.14
C ILE A 204 3.27 -21.54 -12.62
N LYS A 205 3.54 -20.40 -13.25
CA LYS A 205 4.57 -19.47 -12.76
C LYS A 205 4.21 -18.90 -11.40
N SER A 206 2.93 -18.56 -11.19
CA SER A 206 2.45 -18.13 -9.89
C SER A 206 2.80 -19.12 -8.79
N LEU A 207 2.48 -20.41 -8.96
CA LEU A 207 2.80 -21.46 -7.99
C LEU A 207 4.32 -21.61 -7.76
N SER A 208 5.12 -21.53 -8.82
CA SER A 208 6.59 -21.58 -8.72
C SER A 208 7.12 -20.48 -7.79
N PHE A 209 6.63 -19.26 -7.94
CA PHE A 209 7.03 -18.12 -7.09
C PHE A 209 6.46 -18.21 -5.67
N LEU A 210 5.20 -18.62 -5.51
CA LEU A 210 4.58 -18.75 -4.17
C LEU A 210 5.27 -19.80 -3.31
N ARG A 211 5.72 -20.92 -3.92
CA ARG A 211 6.48 -21.95 -3.22
C ARG A 211 7.84 -21.46 -2.75
N LYS A 212 8.50 -20.60 -3.53
CA LYS A 212 9.76 -19.94 -3.11
C LYS A 212 9.55 -18.98 -1.93
N ALA A 213 8.37 -18.36 -1.82
CA ALA A 213 8.06 -17.48 -0.69
C ALA A 213 7.72 -18.25 0.60
N ARG A 214 7.34 -19.52 0.50
CA ARG A 214 6.87 -20.39 1.60
C ARG A 214 8.02 -21.17 2.26
N THR A 215 8.81 -20.50 3.09
CA THR A 215 9.97 -21.12 3.76
C THR A 215 9.83 -21.22 5.28
N GLU A 216 8.92 -20.46 5.91
CA GLU A 216 8.82 -20.31 7.37
C GLU A 216 7.35 -20.28 7.84
N LYS A 217 7.11 -20.42 9.15
CA LYS A 217 5.77 -20.22 9.74
C LYS A 217 5.52 -18.74 10.00
N ASP A 218 5.21 -17.99 8.93
CA ASP A 218 4.96 -16.56 9.00
C ASP A 218 3.78 -16.11 8.13
N LEU A 219 3.47 -14.80 8.20
CA LEU A 219 2.37 -14.20 7.45
C LEU A 219 2.51 -14.35 5.94
N ILE A 220 3.75 -14.27 5.40
CA ILE A 220 3.99 -14.39 3.95
C ILE A 220 3.66 -15.81 3.49
N SER A 221 4.10 -16.81 4.24
CA SER A 221 3.86 -18.23 3.92
C SER A 221 2.37 -18.57 4.03
N LEU A 222 1.70 -18.08 5.08
CA LEU A 222 0.25 -18.20 5.23
C LEU A 222 -0.50 -17.62 4.02
N LYS A 223 -0.15 -16.40 3.60
CA LYS A 223 -0.78 -15.75 2.44
C LYS A 223 -0.45 -16.47 1.13
N ALA A 224 0.77 -16.97 0.97
CA ALA A 224 1.18 -17.75 -0.20
C ALA A 224 0.34 -19.03 -0.34
N MET A 225 0.11 -19.74 0.76
CA MET A 225 -0.73 -20.94 0.78
C MET A 225 -2.21 -20.63 0.51
N LYS A 226 -2.76 -19.54 1.07
CA LYS A 226 -4.13 -19.10 0.72
C LYS A 226 -4.27 -18.80 -0.77
N LEU A 227 -3.25 -18.20 -1.39
CA LEU A 227 -3.25 -17.92 -2.82
C LEU A 227 -3.07 -19.21 -3.65
N GLU A 228 -2.26 -20.16 -3.19
CA GLU A 228 -2.14 -21.51 -3.78
C GLU A 228 -3.48 -22.26 -3.76
N ALA A 229 -4.23 -22.21 -2.66
CA ALA A 229 -5.58 -22.80 -2.59
C ALA A 229 -6.53 -22.19 -3.63
N ARG A 230 -6.48 -20.86 -3.79
CA ARG A 230 -7.26 -20.16 -4.83
C ARG A 230 -6.85 -20.56 -6.24
N ILE A 231 -5.56 -20.79 -6.47
CA ILE A 231 -5.06 -21.29 -7.76
C ILE A 231 -5.63 -22.67 -8.05
N PHE A 232 -5.58 -23.61 -7.09
CA PHE A 232 -6.15 -24.95 -7.28
C PHE A 232 -7.64 -24.89 -7.61
N TYR A 233 -8.41 -24.07 -6.88
CA TYR A 233 -9.81 -23.85 -7.21
C TYR A 233 -10.00 -23.25 -8.63
N LYS A 234 -9.19 -22.26 -9.03
CA LYS A 234 -9.22 -21.69 -10.39
C LYS A 234 -8.79 -22.66 -11.50
N GLN A 235 -8.04 -23.70 -11.17
CA GLN A 235 -7.62 -24.76 -12.06
C GLN A 235 -8.54 -26.00 -12.01
N ASN A 236 -9.73 -25.88 -11.41
CA ASN A 236 -10.70 -26.96 -11.27
C ASN A 236 -10.15 -28.16 -10.46
N LEU A 237 -9.37 -27.87 -9.41
CA LEU A 237 -8.84 -28.85 -8.45
C LEU A 237 -9.36 -28.53 -7.03
N PRO A 238 -10.69 -28.53 -6.81
CA PRO A 238 -11.28 -28.05 -5.55
C PRO A 238 -10.92 -28.93 -4.34
N ASP A 239 -10.74 -30.24 -4.51
CA ASP A 239 -10.26 -31.14 -3.44
C ASP A 239 -8.90 -30.71 -2.87
N LYS A 240 -7.94 -30.41 -3.76
CA LYS A 240 -6.60 -29.93 -3.36
C LYS A 240 -6.68 -28.58 -2.67
N ALA A 241 -7.61 -27.73 -3.08
CA ALA A 241 -7.84 -26.44 -2.44
C ALA A 241 -8.37 -26.61 -1.01
N ILE A 242 -9.39 -27.45 -0.81
CA ILE A 242 -9.99 -27.72 0.52
C ILE A 242 -8.97 -28.35 1.47
N HIS A 243 -8.23 -29.37 1.03
CA HIS A 243 -7.20 -30.00 1.86
C HIS A 243 -6.16 -28.98 2.34
N LEU A 244 -5.69 -28.09 1.45
CA LEU A 244 -4.74 -27.05 1.82
C LEU A 244 -5.34 -26.04 2.81
N LEU A 245 -6.63 -25.72 2.69
CA LEU A 245 -7.32 -24.81 3.62
C LEU A 245 -7.52 -25.45 4.99
N GLU A 246 -7.79 -26.76 5.06
CA GLU A 246 -7.88 -27.52 6.32
C GLU A 246 -6.54 -27.52 7.06
N ASP A 247 -5.44 -27.77 6.35
CA ASP A 247 -4.09 -27.70 6.91
C ASP A 247 -3.81 -26.29 7.47
N LEU A 248 -4.17 -25.25 6.72
CA LEU A 248 -4.02 -23.86 7.17
C LEU A 248 -4.90 -23.52 8.38
N TYR A 249 -6.13 -24.04 8.42
CA TYR A 249 -7.06 -23.78 9.52
C TYR A 249 -6.52 -24.37 10.82
N LYS A 250 -5.95 -25.59 10.76
CA LYS A 250 -5.24 -26.22 11.89
C LYS A 250 -4.01 -25.40 12.31
N GLN A 251 -3.20 -24.95 11.35
CA GLN A 251 -2.00 -24.14 11.63
C GLN A 251 -2.31 -22.78 12.28
N THR A 252 -3.49 -22.21 12.00
CA THR A 252 -3.94 -20.93 12.57
C THR A 252 -4.80 -21.10 13.81
N GLU A 253 -4.90 -22.33 14.35
CA GLU A 253 -5.73 -22.67 15.51
C GLU A 253 -7.21 -22.25 15.32
N GLY A 254 -7.67 -22.25 14.07
CA GLY A 254 -9.01 -21.85 13.69
C GLY A 254 -9.34 -20.36 13.80
N LYS A 255 -8.33 -19.48 13.92
CA LYS A 255 -8.55 -18.03 14.14
C LYS A 255 -8.66 -17.21 12.85
N ASP A 256 -8.31 -17.77 11.69
CA ASP A 256 -8.24 -17.03 10.43
C ASP A 256 -9.51 -17.20 9.58
N SER A 257 -10.42 -16.22 9.70
CA SER A 257 -11.71 -16.21 8.99
C SER A 257 -11.60 -16.14 7.47
N GLU A 258 -10.48 -15.67 6.91
CA GLU A 258 -10.28 -15.67 5.45
C GLU A 258 -10.19 -17.10 4.89
N ILE A 259 -9.69 -18.06 5.68
CA ILE A 259 -9.66 -19.47 5.28
C ILE A 259 -11.08 -19.98 5.07
N LEU A 260 -11.98 -19.68 6.00
CA LEU A 260 -13.39 -20.06 5.93
C LEU A 260 -14.11 -19.37 4.79
N ASP A 261 -13.83 -18.08 4.53
CA ASP A 261 -14.37 -17.35 3.38
C ASP A 261 -13.99 -18.00 2.04
N ILE A 262 -12.76 -18.50 1.92
CA ILE A 262 -12.31 -19.20 0.70
C ILE A 262 -12.99 -20.56 0.61
N ALA A 263 -13.03 -21.34 1.69
CA ALA A 263 -13.64 -22.67 1.72
C ALA A 263 -15.14 -22.61 1.39
N ASN A 264 -15.88 -21.66 1.97
CA ASN A 264 -17.31 -21.48 1.73
C ASN A 264 -17.62 -21.16 0.26
N ARG A 265 -16.75 -20.41 -0.43
CA ARG A 265 -16.91 -20.18 -1.88
C ARG A 265 -16.72 -21.46 -2.69
N ILE A 266 -15.76 -22.30 -2.30
CA ILE A 266 -15.54 -23.58 -2.97
C ILE A 266 -16.72 -24.52 -2.72
N PHE A 267 -17.22 -24.61 -1.48
CA PHE A 267 -18.40 -25.44 -1.16
C PHE A 267 -19.68 -24.98 -1.84
N PHE A 268 -19.82 -23.68 -2.10
CA PHE A 268 -20.96 -23.17 -2.86
C PHE A 268 -20.98 -23.74 -4.29
N ASP A 269 -19.82 -23.81 -4.93
CA ASP A 269 -19.69 -24.38 -6.28
C ASP A 269 -19.62 -25.91 -6.30
N TYR A 270 -19.11 -26.52 -5.22
CA TYR A 270 -18.89 -27.97 -5.08
C TYR A 270 -19.47 -28.49 -3.73
N PRO A 271 -20.81 -28.60 -3.60
CA PRO A 271 -21.47 -28.93 -2.33
C PRO A 271 -21.10 -30.31 -1.76
N GLU A 272 -20.72 -31.26 -2.63
CA GLU A 272 -20.30 -32.61 -2.26
C GLU A 272 -19.01 -32.62 -1.42
N LEU A 273 -18.13 -31.63 -1.61
CA LEU A 273 -16.88 -31.51 -0.84
C LEU A 273 -17.15 -31.09 0.60
N LYS A 274 -18.20 -30.31 0.82
CA LYS A 274 -18.61 -29.88 2.16
C LYS A 274 -18.89 -31.07 3.07
N LYS A 275 -19.46 -32.15 2.54
CA LYS A 275 -19.80 -33.34 3.34
C LYS A 275 -18.57 -34.06 3.89
N LYS A 276 -17.42 -33.93 3.21
CA LYS A 276 -16.16 -34.60 3.53
C LYS A 276 -15.17 -33.72 4.29
N SER A 277 -15.45 -32.42 4.41
CA SER A 277 -14.52 -31.47 4.99
C SER A 277 -14.72 -31.28 6.50
N GLU A 278 -13.61 -31.04 7.20
CA GLU A 278 -13.60 -30.62 8.60
C GLU A 278 -14.08 -29.16 8.80
N LEU A 279 -14.11 -28.35 7.73
CA LEU A 279 -14.50 -26.94 7.77
C LEU A 279 -16.00 -26.69 7.65
N LYS A 280 -16.80 -27.75 7.48
CA LYS A 280 -18.21 -27.70 7.03
C LYS A 280 -19.19 -26.94 7.94
N ASP A 281 -18.92 -26.92 9.25
CA ASP A 281 -19.80 -26.35 10.28
C ASP A 281 -19.17 -25.18 11.05
N VAL A 282 -18.00 -24.72 10.61
CA VAL A 282 -17.27 -23.65 11.26
C VAL A 282 -17.84 -22.30 10.81
N LYS A 283 -18.41 -21.54 11.75
CA LYS A 283 -18.87 -20.17 11.51
C LYS A 283 -17.69 -19.18 11.56
N PRO A 284 -17.65 -18.18 10.66
CA PRO A 284 -16.62 -17.14 10.67
C PRO A 284 -16.66 -16.25 11.92
#